data_AF-A0A2A5CSM6-F1
#
_entry.id   AF-A0A2A5CSM6-F1
#
_cell.length_a   1.000
_cell.length_b   1.000
_cell.length_c   1.000
_cell.angle_alpha   90.00
_cell.angle_beta   90.00
_cell.angle_gamma   90.00
#
_symmetry.space_group_name_H-M   'P 1'
#
loop_
_entity.id
_entity.type
_entity.pdbx_description
1 polymer ?
#
loop_
_entity_poly.entity_id
_entity_poly.type
_entity_poly.pdbx_seq_one_letter_code
_entity_poly.pdbx_strand_id
1 'polypeptide(L)'
;MSNKITPVTSLLSQKGTVIITVLMMIAVATYLAVEITYRQRIDITRTGTLLALDQSEEYVKSAEIIAQFMLSKDLRDDILNEDLRDTLSEGWEKSQTLPVERGTITGQIFDLQGRLNINRLILAPAIFRPIFASLLDGLTELSIHDGSDTTTILAERVIDWVDVGQTPETDGLENQHYLGMTPPHKTGDRVLLDLSELLLIEGFTYDDLYILKDHVSFLPPTTKININTASDQLLNAVGCLNIVAINAAKALDPRNLGISDTTLTASFETSYIDNTICPSLTPTEITAKADLFSATSEFFRLEAESTVDNRTIKMHSILYRTGTTKSDVKTIVVQRQYISPI
;
A
#
# COMPACT_ATOMS: atom_id res chain seq x y z
N MET A 1 -36.80 -63.17 88.70
CA MET A 1 -36.31 -63.29 87.31
C MET A 1 -37.26 -62.54 86.40
N SER A 2 -36.81 -61.45 85.77
CA SER A 2 -37.02 -61.16 84.34
C SER A 2 -36.72 -59.67 84.10
N ASN A 3 -35.49 -59.42 83.68
CA ASN A 3 -35.03 -58.14 83.12
C ASN A 3 -35.68 -57.95 81.74
N LYS A 4 -36.31 -56.80 81.50
CA LYS A 4 -36.53 -56.30 80.13
C LYS A 4 -35.83 -54.97 79.98
N ILE A 5 -34.67 -55.06 79.35
CA ILE A 5 -33.84 -53.96 78.87
C ILE A 5 -34.56 -53.37 77.65
N THR A 6 -34.98 -52.11 77.73
CA THR A 6 -35.34 -51.30 76.55
C THR A 6 -34.05 -50.79 75.90
N PRO A 7 -33.90 -50.89 74.57
CA PRO A 7 -32.69 -50.42 73.91
C PRO A 7 -32.68 -48.89 73.91
N VAL A 8 -31.59 -48.32 74.41
CA VAL A 8 -31.21 -46.94 74.10
C VAL A 8 -30.88 -46.93 72.61
N THR A 9 -31.80 -46.44 71.78
CA THR A 9 -31.45 -46.03 70.41
C THR A 9 -30.47 -44.88 70.53
N SER A 10 -29.19 -45.18 70.32
CA SER A 10 -28.14 -44.17 70.18
C SER A 10 -28.54 -43.23 69.05
N LEU A 11 -28.82 -41.97 69.38
CA LEU A 11 -28.77 -40.88 68.42
C LEU A 11 -27.30 -40.75 68.00
N LEU A 12 -26.90 -41.51 66.99
CA LEU A 12 -25.62 -41.35 66.33
C LEU A 12 -25.55 -39.89 65.82
N SER A 13 -24.45 -39.24 66.19
CA SER A 13 -24.06 -37.88 65.86
C SER A 13 -24.40 -37.46 64.42
N GLN A 14 -25.45 -36.65 64.25
CA GLN A 14 -25.81 -36.00 62.98
C GLN A 14 -25.06 -34.67 62.72
N LYS A 15 -24.22 -34.22 63.66
CA LYS A 15 -23.56 -32.90 63.53
C LYS A 15 -22.44 -32.87 62.47
N GLY A 16 -21.81 -34.00 62.16
CA GLY A 16 -20.71 -34.06 61.17
C GLY A 16 -21.18 -33.95 59.72
N THR A 17 -22.26 -34.65 59.37
CA THR A 17 -22.78 -34.71 57.99
C THR A 17 -23.37 -33.37 57.55
N VAL A 18 -24.08 -32.68 58.43
CA VAL A 18 -24.64 -31.35 58.13
C VAL A 18 -23.52 -30.35 57.79
N ILE A 19 -22.44 -30.33 58.57
CA ILE A 19 -21.30 -29.44 58.32
C ILE A 19 -20.64 -29.74 56.96
N ILE A 20 -20.45 -31.02 56.61
CA ILE A 20 -19.86 -31.41 55.32
C ILE A 20 -20.76 -30.97 54.16
N THR A 21 -22.08 -31.18 54.26
CA THR A 21 -23.01 -30.76 53.19
C THR A 21 -23.07 -29.25 53.02
N VAL A 22 -23.06 -28.48 54.11
CA VAL A 22 -23.02 -27.02 54.08
C VAL A 22 -21.70 -26.52 53.48
N LEU A 23 -20.57 -27.09 53.89
CA LEU A 23 -19.26 -26.76 53.31
C LEU A 23 -19.19 -27.11 51.82
N MET A 24 -19.75 -28.24 51.41
CA MET A 24 -19.79 -28.63 50.00
C MET A 24 -20.68 -27.69 49.18
N MET A 25 -21.85 -27.30 49.69
CA MET A 25 -22.70 -26.29 49.04
C MET A 25 -21.98 -24.94 48.90
N ILE A 26 -21.31 -24.48 49.95
CA ILE A 26 -20.53 -23.23 49.93
C ILE A 26 -19.38 -23.34 48.93
N ALA A 27 -18.66 -24.46 48.89
CA ALA A 27 -17.56 -24.69 47.96
C ALA A 27 -18.05 -24.66 46.50
N VAL A 28 -19.16 -25.34 46.20
CA VAL A 28 -19.76 -25.34 44.86
C VAL A 28 -20.27 -23.94 44.48
N ALA A 29 -20.97 -23.25 45.40
CA ALA A 29 -21.45 -21.90 45.16
C ALA A 29 -20.30 -20.91 44.89
N THR A 30 -19.21 -21.01 45.67
CA THR A 30 -18.02 -20.17 45.49
C THR A 30 -17.32 -20.47 44.16
N TYR A 31 -17.16 -21.75 43.81
CA TYR A 31 -16.58 -22.16 42.53
C TYR A 31 -17.39 -21.62 41.34
N LEU A 32 -18.72 -21.75 41.37
CA LEU A 32 -19.60 -21.20 40.34
C LEU A 32 -19.50 -19.67 40.25
N ALA A 33 -19.47 -18.98 41.39
CA ALA A 33 -19.34 -17.52 41.42
C ALA A 33 -18.01 -17.04 40.81
N VAL A 34 -16.90 -17.73 41.09
CA VAL A 34 -15.58 -17.43 40.51
C VAL A 34 -15.60 -17.66 39.00
N GLU A 35 -16.14 -18.78 38.53
CA GLU A 35 -16.22 -19.11 37.11
C GLU A 35 -17.07 -18.11 36.33
N ILE A 36 -18.23 -17.70 36.86
CA ILE A 36 -19.09 -16.68 36.26
C ILE A 36 -18.35 -15.34 36.17
N THR A 37 -17.70 -14.91 37.25
CA THR A 37 -16.96 -13.65 37.29
C THR A 37 -15.78 -13.65 36.30
N TYR A 38 -15.09 -14.78 36.19
CA TYR A 38 -13.98 -14.94 35.26
C TYR A 38 -14.44 -14.84 33.81
N ARG A 39 -15.53 -15.53 33.43
CA ARG A 39 -16.12 -15.43 32.09
C ARG A 39 -16.60 -14.02 31.77
N GLN A 40 -17.30 -13.38 32.71
CA GLN A 40 -17.74 -11.98 32.55
C GLN A 40 -16.56 -11.04 32.27
N ARG A 41 -15.42 -11.21 32.96
CA ARG A 41 -14.23 -10.39 32.73
C ARG A 41 -13.65 -10.61 31.33
N ILE A 42 -13.63 -11.85 30.84
CA ILE A 42 -13.21 -12.17 29.47
C ILE A 42 -14.15 -11.50 28.47
N ASP A 43 -15.46 -11.62 28.65
CA ASP A 43 -16.46 -11.06 27.74
C ASP A 43 -16.38 -9.54 27.68
N ILE A 44 -16.19 -8.87 28.82
CA ILE A 44 -15.99 -7.42 28.89
C ILE A 44 -14.72 -7.01 28.13
N THR A 45 -13.61 -7.71 28.34
CA THR A 45 -12.32 -7.39 27.69
C THR A 45 -12.40 -7.61 26.17
N ARG A 46 -13.03 -8.71 25.75
CA ARG A 46 -13.26 -9.03 24.35
C ARG A 46 -14.15 -7.98 23.68
N THR A 47 -15.28 -7.66 24.30
CA THR A 47 -16.22 -6.65 23.78
C THR A 47 -15.55 -5.28 23.69
N GLY A 48 -14.80 -4.87 24.72
CA GLY A 48 -14.06 -3.61 24.69
C GLY A 48 -13.00 -3.56 23.59
N THR A 49 -12.29 -4.68 23.35
CA THR A 49 -11.31 -4.77 22.27
C THR A 49 -11.97 -4.69 20.89
N LEU A 50 -13.11 -5.38 20.69
CA LEU A 50 -13.86 -5.31 19.44
C LEU A 50 -14.37 -3.89 19.16
N LEU A 51 -14.97 -3.23 20.16
CA LEU A 51 -15.42 -1.85 20.03
C LEU A 51 -14.28 -0.88 19.70
N ALA A 52 -13.11 -1.05 20.32
CA ALA A 52 -11.94 -0.22 20.03
C ALA A 52 -11.43 -0.45 18.60
N LEU A 53 -11.45 -1.69 18.10
CA LEU A 53 -11.09 -2.00 16.72
C LEU A 53 -12.10 -1.41 15.72
N ASP A 54 -13.40 -1.59 15.95
CA ASP A 54 -14.44 -1.00 15.11
C ASP A 54 -14.31 0.53 15.05
N GLN A 55 -14.03 1.17 16.20
CA GLN A 55 -13.82 2.61 16.28
C GLN A 55 -12.56 3.06 15.54
N SER A 56 -11.46 2.33 15.66
CA SER A 56 -10.24 2.54 14.89
C SER A 56 -10.51 2.40 13.38
N GLU A 57 -11.35 1.45 12.97
CA GLU A 57 -11.68 1.26 11.56
C GLU A 57 -12.42 2.46 10.97
N GLU A 58 -13.42 2.98 11.69
CA GLU A 58 -14.15 4.18 11.26
C GLU A 58 -13.26 5.44 11.25
N TYR A 59 -12.24 5.48 12.12
CA TYR A 59 -11.26 6.54 12.14
C TYR A 59 -10.32 6.51 10.93
N VAL A 60 -9.80 5.35 10.51
CA VAL A 60 -9.01 5.30 9.26
C VAL A 60 -9.86 5.62 8.03
N LYS A 61 -11.15 5.23 8.00
CA LYS A 61 -12.09 5.67 6.94
C LYS A 61 -12.32 7.19 6.96
N SER A 62 -12.34 7.80 8.14
CA SER A 62 -12.43 9.26 8.26
C SER A 62 -11.20 9.96 7.67
N ALA A 63 -10.01 9.36 7.79
CA ALA A 63 -8.80 9.85 7.13
C ALA A 63 -8.94 9.87 5.60
N GLU A 64 -9.64 8.90 5.00
CA GLU A 64 -9.92 8.90 3.56
C GLU A 64 -10.77 10.09 3.13
N ILE A 65 -11.78 10.46 3.93
CA ILE A 65 -12.65 11.61 3.63
C ILE A 65 -11.84 12.91 3.70
N ILE A 66 -10.94 13.03 4.67
CA ILE A 66 -10.03 14.17 4.79
C ILE A 66 -9.09 14.23 3.58
N ALA A 67 -8.49 13.10 3.19
CA ALA A 67 -7.62 13.02 2.02
C ALA A 67 -8.36 13.36 0.72
N GLN A 68 -9.58 12.84 0.53
CA GLN A 68 -10.44 13.19 -0.61
C GLN A 68 -10.73 14.69 -0.66
N PHE A 69 -11.08 15.29 0.48
CA PHE A 69 -11.32 16.73 0.57
C PHE A 69 -10.07 17.52 0.22
N MET A 70 -8.91 17.15 0.77
CA MET A 70 -7.63 17.81 0.55
C MET A 70 -7.23 17.77 -0.94
N LEU A 71 -7.21 16.58 -1.53
CA LEU A 71 -6.86 16.38 -2.94
C LEU A 71 -7.87 17.05 -3.89
N SER A 72 -9.16 17.01 -3.58
CA SER A 72 -10.19 17.71 -4.36
C SER A 72 -10.13 19.23 -4.18
N LYS A 73 -9.65 19.73 -3.03
CA LYS A 73 -9.46 21.17 -2.82
C LYS A 73 -8.26 21.66 -3.61
N ASP A 74 -7.16 20.93 -3.52
CA ASP A 74 -5.90 21.16 -4.26
C ASP A 74 -6.17 21.34 -5.76
N LEU A 75 -6.72 20.32 -6.44
CA LEU A 75 -7.04 20.42 -7.87
C LEU A 75 -8.02 21.56 -8.21
N ARG A 76 -8.96 21.91 -7.31
CA ARG A 76 -9.85 23.06 -7.56
C ARG A 76 -9.10 24.38 -7.51
N ASP A 77 -8.16 24.52 -6.57
CA ASP A 77 -7.35 25.71 -6.43
C ASP A 77 -6.35 25.82 -7.61
N ASP A 78 -5.80 24.70 -8.06
CA ASP A 78 -4.94 24.57 -9.24
C ASP A 78 -5.64 25.00 -10.53
N ILE A 79 -6.87 24.52 -10.75
CA ILE A 79 -7.71 24.95 -11.88
C ILE A 79 -7.99 26.46 -11.82
N LEU A 80 -8.19 27.03 -10.64
CA LEU A 80 -8.46 28.46 -10.47
C LEU A 80 -7.23 29.33 -10.73
N ASN A 81 -6.05 28.81 -10.37
CA ASN A 81 -4.78 29.53 -10.50
C ASN A 81 -4.08 29.25 -11.85
N GLU A 82 -4.69 28.44 -12.71
CA GLU A 82 -4.10 27.97 -13.98
C GLU A 82 -2.75 27.27 -13.79
N ASP A 83 -2.62 26.55 -12.67
CA ASP A 83 -1.42 25.83 -12.26
C ASP A 83 -1.80 24.40 -11.91
N LEU A 84 -1.85 23.51 -12.90
CA LEU A 84 -2.35 22.12 -12.74
C LEU A 84 -1.31 21.14 -12.18
N ARG A 85 -0.13 21.62 -11.79
CA ARG A 85 0.97 20.76 -11.37
C ARG A 85 0.68 20.09 -10.05
N ASP A 86 1.22 18.89 -9.90
CA ASP A 86 1.26 18.18 -8.62
C ASP A 86 2.69 18.04 -8.15
N THR A 87 2.98 18.55 -6.95
CA THR A 87 4.34 18.66 -6.40
C THR A 87 4.37 18.33 -4.92
N LEU A 88 5.54 17.90 -4.42
CA LEU A 88 5.75 17.68 -2.98
C LEU A 88 5.73 18.98 -2.13
N SER A 89 5.43 20.13 -2.72
CA SER A 89 5.36 21.43 -2.03
C SER A 89 3.95 21.87 -1.66
N GLU A 90 2.93 21.15 -2.13
CA GLU A 90 1.51 21.49 -1.94
C GLU A 90 0.97 21.12 -0.56
N GLY A 91 1.73 20.35 0.23
CA GLY A 91 1.42 20.06 1.62
C GLY A 91 0.49 18.87 1.82
N TRP A 92 -0.11 18.31 0.76
CA TRP A 92 -0.84 17.04 0.83
C TRP A 92 0.09 15.86 1.16
N GLU A 93 1.39 15.96 0.87
CA GLU A 93 2.37 14.89 1.11
C GLU A 93 2.77 14.75 2.59
N LYS A 94 2.49 15.80 3.40
CA LYS A 94 2.89 15.85 4.80
C LYS A 94 2.07 14.89 5.64
N SER A 95 2.77 14.09 6.44
CA SER A 95 2.13 13.30 7.49
C SER A 95 1.44 14.22 8.51
N GLN A 96 0.18 13.92 8.81
CA GLN A 96 -0.64 14.69 9.76
C GLN A 96 -1.25 13.76 10.79
N THR A 97 -1.13 14.14 12.07
CA THR A 97 -1.74 13.43 13.19
C THR A 97 -2.84 14.30 13.81
N LEU A 98 -4.05 13.76 13.88
CA LEU A 98 -5.22 14.39 14.48
C LEU A 98 -5.61 13.64 15.76
N PRO A 99 -5.76 14.34 16.90
CA PRO A 99 -6.31 13.73 18.10
C PRO A 99 -7.80 13.47 17.90
N VAL A 100 -8.26 12.30 18.33
CA VAL A 100 -9.67 11.90 18.33
C VAL A 100 -10.08 11.39 19.70
N GLU A 101 -11.37 11.11 19.88
CA GLU A 101 -11.83 10.54 21.15
C GLU A 101 -11.10 9.22 21.41
N ARG A 102 -10.40 9.18 22.57
CA ARG A 102 -9.66 8.01 23.08
C ARG A 102 -8.53 7.53 22.17
N GLY A 103 -8.00 8.39 21.30
CA GLY A 103 -7.03 7.96 20.30
C GLY A 103 -6.42 9.05 19.42
N THR A 104 -5.75 8.59 18.37
CA THR A 104 -5.16 9.43 17.32
C THR A 104 -5.39 8.83 15.95
N ILE A 105 -5.47 9.67 14.93
CA ILE A 105 -5.47 9.31 13.51
C ILE A 105 -4.25 9.96 12.88
N THR A 106 -3.39 9.18 12.25
CA THR A 106 -2.27 9.65 11.44
C THR A 106 -2.52 9.29 9.99
N GLY A 107 -2.27 10.23 9.07
CA GLY A 107 -2.42 10.00 7.64
C GLY A 107 -1.29 10.65 6.85
N GLN A 108 -0.84 10.00 5.78
CA GLN A 108 0.09 10.55 4.82
C GLN A 108 -0.31 10.17 3.39
N ILE A 109 -0.25 11.13 2.46
CA ILE A 109 -0.59 10.90 1.06
C ILE A 109 0.69 10.84 0.23
N PHE A 110 0.75 9.88 -0.68
CA PHE A 110 1.86 9.68 -1.61
C PHE A 110 1.33 9.72 -3.04
N ASP A 111 2.09 10.33 -3.95
CA ASP A 111 1.79 10.28 -5.37
C ASP A 111 2.27 8.95 -5.98
N LEU A 112 1.33 8.18 -6.57
CA LEU A 112 1.66 6.90 -7.20
C LEU A 112 2.20 7.07 -8.63
N GLN A 113 2.03 8.25 -9.24
CA GLN A 113 2.59 8.57 -10.55
C GLN A 113 4.04 9.06 -10.47
N GLY A 114 4.57 9.34 -9.27
CA GLY A 114 6.01 9.50 -9.06
C GLY A 114 6.80 8.18 -9.11
N ARG A 115 6.14 7.06 -9.39
CA ARG A 115 6.72 5.71 -9.41
C ARG A 115 6.60 5.10 -10.80
N LEU A 116 7.41 4.08 -11.09
CA LEU A 116 7.30 3.36 -12.35
C LEU A 116 6.02 2.52 -12.34
N ASN A 117 5.06 2.87 -13.18
CA ASN A 117 3.89 2.03 -13.39
C ASN A 117 4.28 0.79 -14.21
N ILE A 118 4.33 -0.38 -13.56
CA ILE A 118 4.74 -1.65 -14.17
C ILE A 118 3.74 -2.10 -15.23
N ASN A 119 2.47 -1.71 -15.10
CA ASN A 119 1.46 -2.05 -16.11
C ASN A 119 1.72 -1.34 -17.45
N ARG A 120 2.68 -0.40 -17.57
CA ARG A 120 3.06 0.17 -18.87
C ARG A 120 3.82 -0.81 -19.76
N LEU A 121 4.41 -1.87 -19.19
CA LEU A 121 5.11 -2.91 -19.96
C LEU A 121 4.17 -3.59 -20.97
N ILE A 122 2.87 -3.68 -20.72
CA ILE A 122 1.90 -4.30 -21.65
C ILE A 122 1.65 -3.47 -22.92
N LEU A 123 1.71 -2.13 -22.84
CA LEU A 123 1.40 -1.27 -23.97
C LEU A 123 2.62 -0.94 -24.83
N ALA A 124 3.78 -0.80 -24.19
CA ALA A 124 5.00 -0.41 -24.88
C ALA A 124 6.21 -1.18 -24.29
N PRO A 125 6.26 -2.51 -24.45
CA PRO A 125 7.32 -3.35 -23.87
C PRO A 125 8.72 -2.90 -24.34
N ALA A 126 8.87 -2.52 -25.61
CA ALA A 126 10.14 -2.03 -26.15
C ALA A 126 10.68 -0.76 -25.46
N ILE A 127 9.80 0.05 -24.85
CA ILE A 127 10.17 1.26 -24.12
C ILE A 127 10.36 0.94 -22.63
N PHE A 128 9.41 0.23 -22.02
CA PHE A 128 9.39 0.05 -20.56
C PHE A 128 10.21 -1.14 -20.05
N ARG A 129 10.51 -2.15 -20.88
CA ARG A 129 11.42 -3.25 -20.52
C ARG A 129 12.82 -2.74 -20.12
N PRO A 130 13.52 -1.93 -20.93
CA PRO A 130 14.84 -1.42 -20.53
C PRO A 130 14.76 -0.43 -19.36
N ILE A 131 13.68 0.35 -19.24
CA ILE A 131 13.49 1.28 -18.11
C ILE A 131 13.30 0.49 -16.80
N PHE A 132 12.49 -0.55 -16.81
CA PHE A 132 12.27 -1.37 -15.63
C PHE A 132 13.54 -2.13 -15.24
N ALA A 133 14.23 -2.75 -16.19
CA ALA A 133 15.50 -3.40 -15.93
C ALA A 133 16.54 -2.42 -15.34
N SER A 134 16.67 -1.22 -15.92
CA SER A 134 17.58 -0.19 -15.41
C SER A 134 17.19 0.32 -14.02
N LEU A 135 15.90 0.35 -13.68
CA LEU A 135 15.44 0.69 -12.34
C LEU A 135 15.87 -0.38 -11.34
N LEU A 136 15.66 -1.66 -11.69
CA LEU A 136 16.10 -2.78 -10.87
C LEU A 136 17.63 -2.77 -10.67
N ASP A 137 18.40 -2.51 -11.72
CA ASP A 137 19.86 -2.36 -11.66
C ASP A 137 20.29 -1.21 -10.75
N GLY A 138 19.57 -0.08 -10.79
CA GLY A 138 19.84 1.09 -9.96
C GLY A 138 19.53 0.87 -8.47
N LEU A 139 18.69 -0.12 -8.14
CA LEU A 139 18.35 -0.51 -6.77
C LEU A 139 19.28 -1.63 -6.31
N THR A 140 20.51 -1.27 -5.95
CA THR A 140 21.60 -2.21 -5.63
C THR A 140 21.36 -3.08 -4.40
N GLU A 141 20.35 -2.76 -3.59
CA GLU A 141 19.97 -3.49 -2.39
C GLU A 141 19.04 -4.69 -2.67
N LEU A 142 18.54 -4.82 -3.91
CA LEU A 142 17.65 -5.93 -4.28
C LEU A 142 18.39 -7.27 -4.25
N SER A 143 17.76 -8.27 -3.65
CA SER A 143 18.24 -9.65 -3.59
C SER A 143 18.25 -10.34 -4.95
N ILE A 144 17.52 -9.81 -5.94
CA ILE A 144 17.59 -10.28 -7.33
C ILE A 144 19.03 -10.26 -7.88
N HIS A 145 19.90 -9.38 -7.38
CA HIS A 145 21.30 -9.26 -7.80
C HIS A 145 22.18 -10.40 -7.30
N ASP A 146 21.74 -11.16 -6.30
CA ASP A 146 22.42 -12.36 -5.82
C ASP A 146 22.06 -13.60 -6.65
N GLY A 147 21.06 -13.50 -7.52
CA GLY A 147 20.59 -14.55 -8.42
C GLY A 147 21.43 -14.67 -9.69
N SER A 148 21.13 -15.72 -10.48
CA SER A 148 21.69 -15.89 -11.83
C SER A 148 20.92 -15.13 -12.91
N ASP A 149 19.70 -14.72 -12.61
CA ASP A 149 18.82 -14.04 -13.55
C ASP A 149 19.19 -12.56 -13.67
N THR A 150 19.22 -12.05 -14.90
CA THR A 150 19.43 -10.62 -15.12
C THR A 150 18.14 -9.84 -14.88
N THR A 151 18.26 -8.55 -14.57
CA THR A 151 17.09 -7.64 -14.45
C THR A 151 16.26 -7.55 -15.73
N THR A 152 16.87 -7.80 -16.89
CA THR A 152 16.16 -7.91 -18.17
C THR A 152 15.30 -9.16 -18.23
N ILE A 153 15.80 -10.31 -17.78
CA ILE A 153 15.02 -11.56 -17.69
C ILE A 153 13.81 -11.36 -16.78
N LEU A 154 13.99 -10.70 -15.62
CA LEU A 154 12.87 -10.40 -14.72
C LEU A 154 11.84 -9.47 -15.35
N ALA A 155 12.27 -8.48 -16.14
CA ALA A 155 11.36 -7.63 -16.89
C ALA A 155 10.56 -8.42 -17.94
N GLU A 156 11.16 -9.41 -18.62
CA GLU A 156 10.45 -10.29 -19.57
C GLU A 156 9.44 -11.19 -18.87
N ARG A 157 9.79 -11.78 -17.72
CA ARG A 157 8.84 -12.55 -16.91
C ARG A 157 7.65 -11.73 -16.44
N VAL A 158 7.87 -10.44 -16.12
CA VAL A 158 6.77 -9.53 -15.78
C VAL A 158 5.90 -9.22 -17.00
N ILE A 159 6.46 -9.14 -18.21
CA ILE A 159 5.69 -8.98 -19.45
C ILE A 159 4.78 -10.19 -19.67
N ASP A 160 5.34 -11.39 -19.68
CA ASP A 160 4.57 -12.64 -19.87
C ASP A 160 3.55 -12.88 -18.76
N TRP A 161 3.80 -12.36 -17.55
CA TRP A 161 2.82 -12.46 -16.48
C TRP A 161 1.55 -11.63 -16.75
N VAL A 162 1.69 -10.48 -17.41
CA VAL A 162 0.60 -9.49 -17.58
C VAL A 162 -0.02 -9.48 -18.97
N ASP A 163 0.70 -9.94 -19.99
CA ASP A 163 0.22 -9.90 -21.36
C ASP A 163 -0.85 -10.96 -21.61
N VAL A 164 -1.66 -10.73 -22.65
CA VAL A 164 -2.69 -11.69 -23.03
C VAL A 164 -2.08 -12.63 -24.05
N GLY A 165 -1.71 -13.81 -23.61
CA GLY A 165 -0.95 -14.74 -24.43
C GLY A 165 -0.65 -16.00 -23.68
N GLN A 166 0.01 -16.93 -24.37
CA GLN A 166 0.69 -18.11 -23.79
C GLN A 166 2.00 -18.37 -24.53
N THR A 167 2.52 -17.33 -25.20
CA THR A 167 3.70 -17.41 -26.06
C THR A 167 4.78 -16.61 -25.36
N PRO A 168 5.76 -17.28 -24.75
CA PRO A 168 6.71 -16.58 -23.91
C PRO A 168 7.63 -15.68 -24.74
N GLU A 169 8.08 -14.58 -24.13
CA GLU A 169 9.24 -13.82 -24.58
C GLU A 169 10.51 -14.71 -24.54
N THR A 170 11.66 -14.15 -24.96
CA THR A 170 12.90 -14.95 -25.13
C THR A 170 13.31 -15.68 -23.85
N ASP A 171 13.31 -14.98 -22.72
CA ASP A 171 13.59 -15.52 -21.39
C ASP A 171 12.38 -15.37 -20.45
N GLY A 172 11.20 -15.15 -21.03
CA GLY A 172 9.93 -15.05 -20.32
C GLY A 172 9.35 -16.42 -19.92
N LEU A 173 8.34 -16.39 -19.05
CA LEU A 173 7.72 -17.60 -18.47
C LEU A 173 6.21 -17.48 -18.49
N GLU A 174 5.54 -18.58 -18.89
CA GLU A 174 4.09 -18.66 -19.12
C GLU A 174 3.47 -19.79 -18.29
N ASN A 175 2.17 -20.09 -18.47
CA ASN A 175 1.48 -21.12 -17.66
C ASN A 175 2.17 -22.48 -17.65
N GLN A 176 2.81 -22.87 -18.77
CA GLN A 176 3.54 -24.14 -18.85
C GLN A 176 4.58 -24.26 -17.74
N HIS A 177 5.20 -23.14 -17.36
CA HIS A 177 6.19 -23.07 -16.30
C HIS A 177 5.54 -23.02 -14.91
N TYR A 178 4.64 -22.06 -14.68
CA TYR A 178 4.04 -21.82 -13.36
C TYR A 178 3.14 -22.97 -12.86
N LEU A 179 2.56 -23.76 -13.76
CA LEU A 179 1.83 -24.99 -13.39
C LEU A 179 2.75 -26.10 -12.87
N GLY A 180 4.05 -26.01 -13.10
CA GLY A 180 5.05 -26.92 -12.53
C GLY A 180 5.53 -26.51 -11.14
N MET A 181 5.19 -25.30 -10.67
CA MET A 181 5.61 -24.80 -9.36
C MET A 181 4.81 -25.43 -8.21
N THR A 182 5.26 -25.16 -6.97
CA THR A 182 4.55 -25.56 -5.75
C THR A 182 4.29 -24.33 -4.87
N PRO A 183 3.03 -23.89 -4.70
CA PRO A 183 1.81 -24.43 -5.32
C PRO A 183 1.75 -24.11 -6.83
N PRO A 184 1.15 -24.99 -7.64
CA PRO A 184 0.98 -24.73 -9.07
C PRO A 184 -0.04 -23.61 -9.26
N HIS A 185 0.28 -22.67 -10.14
CA HIS A 185 -0.57 -21.54 -10.45
C HIS A 185 -0.42 -21.14 -11.92
N LYS A 186 -1.18 -20.13 -12.34
CA LYS A 186 -1.20 -19.61 -13.70
C LYS A 186 -0.67 -18.19 -13.72
N THR A 187 -0.18 -17.75 -14.88
CA THR A 187 0.03 -16.34 -15.19
C THR A 187 -1.24 -15.53 -14.98
N GLY A 188 -1.08 -14.23 -14.76
CA GLY A 188 -2.20 -13.34 -14.53
C GLY A 188 -3.05 -13.14 -15.78
N ASP A 189 -2.41 -13.03 -16.94
CA ASP A 189 -2.99 -12.61 -18.22
C ASP A 189 -3.81 -11.30 -18.08
N ARG A 190 -3.36 -10.44 -17.17
CA ARG A 190 -3.98 -9.16 -16.82
C ARG A 190 -2.96 -8.22 -16.19
N VAL A 191 -3.32 -6.94 -16.13
CA VAL A 191 -2.60 -5.95 -15.33
C VAL A 191 -2.48 -6.38 -13.86
N LEU A 192 -1.34 -6.06 -13.27
CA LEU A 192 -1.07 -6.19 -11.84
C LEU A 192 -1.93 -5.19 -11.07
N LEU A 193 -2.39 -5.60 -9.89
CA LEU A 193 -3.24 -4.81 -8.99
C LEU A 193 -2.57 -4.55 -7.64
N ASP A 194 -1.65 -5.42 -7.22
CA ASP A 194 -0.95 -5.31 -5.94
C ASP A 194 0.50 -5.74 -6.06
N LEU A 195 1.36 -5.16 -5.22
CA LEU A 195 2.78 -5.47 -5.17
C LEU A 195 3.06 -6.95 -4.86
N SER A 196 2.22 -7.56 -4.03
CA SER A 196 2.36 -8.97 -3.63
C SER A 196 2.24 -9.94 -4.80
N GLU A 197 1.63 -9.54 -5.93
CA GLU A 197 1.56 -10.37 -7.13
C GLU A 197 2.96 -10.63 -7.72
N LEU A 198 3.95 -9.76 -7.49
CA LEU A 198 5.32 -10.00 -7.93
C LEU A 198 5.93 -11.25 -7.28
N LEU A 199 5.50 -11.66 -6.08
CA LEU A 199 5.98 -12.90 -5.45
C LEU A 199 5.52 -14.17 -6.16
N LEU A 200 4.54 -14.07 -7.05
CA LEU A 200 4.11 -15.19 -7.89
C LEU A 200 4.99 -15.33 -9.13
N ILE A 201 5.78 -14.31 -9.46
CA ILE A 201 6.68 -14.29 -10.60
C ILE A 201 8.04 -14.81 -10.14
N GLU A 202 8.58 -15.81 -10.85
CA GLU A 202 9.88 -16.37 -10.51
C GLU A 202 10.98 -15.31 -10.55
N GLY A 203 11.76 -15.25 -9.47
CA GLY A 203 12.91 -14.37 -9.32
C GLY A 203 12.70 -13.20 -8.37
N PHE A 204 11.47 -12.91 -7.95
CA PHE A 204 11.20 -11.90 -6.91
C PHE A 204 11.10 -12.53 -5.52
N THR A 205 11.72 -11.88 -4.54
CA THR A 205 11.69 -12.27 -3.14
C THR A 205 10.93 -11.26 -2.28
N TYR A 206 10.65 -11.62 -1.03
CA TYR A 206 9.97 -10.72 -0.10
C TYR A 206 10.81 -9.46 0.23
N ASP A 207 12.14 -9.62 0.27
CA ASP A 207 13.06 -8.51 0.51
C ASP A 207 13.08 -7.54 -0.68
N ASP A 208 12.98 -8.05 -1.91
CA ASP A 208 12.83 -7.22 -3.11
C ASP A 208 11.56 -6.38 -3.05
N LEU A 209 10.44 -6.96 -2.65
CA LEU A 209 9.18 -6.23 -2.50
C LEU A 209 9.29 -5.09 -1.48
N TYR A 210 10.00 -5.30 -0.37
CA TYR A 210 10.19 -4.27 0.65
C TYR A 210 10.89 -3.01 0.09
N ILE A 211 11.82 -3.20 -0.84
CA ILE A 211 12.51 -2.10 -1.53
C ILE A 211 11.62 -1.54 -2.65
N LEU A 212 11.06 -2.41 -3.50
CA LEU A 212 10.26 -2.02 -4.67
C LEU A 212 9.00 -1.23 -4.30
N LYS A 213 8.44 -1.42 -3.10
CA LYS A 213 7.19 -0.77 -2.65
C LYS A 213 7.19 0.75 -2.76
N ASP A 214 8.36 1.39 -2.82
CA ASP A 214 8.51 2.85 -2.91
C ASP A 214 8.92 3.32 -4.33
N HIS A 215 9.22 2.40 -5.24
CA HIS A 215 9.71 2.68 -6.60
C HIS A 215 8.73 2.31 -7.72
N VAL A 216 7.80 1.39 -7.45
CA VAL A 216 6.85 0.89 -8.46
C VAL A 216 5.39 1.17 -8.10
N SER A 217 4.53 1.23 -9.12
CA SER A 217 3.08 1.33 -8.98
C SER A 217 2.35 0.44 -9.99
N PHE A 218 1.06 0.21 -9.74
CA PHE A 218 0.20 -0.68 -10.52
C PHE A 218 -1.07 0.07 -10.93
N LEU A 219 -0.89 1.02 -11.85
CA LEU A 219 -1.93 1.95 -12.31
C LEU A 219 -2.42 1.55 -13.70
N PRO A 220 -3.50 2.15 -14.25
CA PRO A 220 -3.87 1.95 -15.64
C PRO A 220 -2.65 2.15 -16.58
N PRO A 221 -2.44 1.28 -17.59
CA PRO A 221 -1.24 1.29 -18.43
C PRO A 221 -0.96 2.62 -19.16
N THR A 222 -1.95 3.49 -19.31
CA THR A 222 -1.84 4.79 -19.97
C THR A 222 -1.31 5.90 -19.05
N THR A 223 -1.24 5.65 -17.75
CA THR A 223 -0.85 6.66 -16.76
C THR A 223 0.62 7.05 -16.92
N LYS A 224 0.88 8.37 -16.99
CA LYS A 224 2.22 8.95 -17.16
C LYS A 224 2.95 9.14 -15.83
N ILE A 225 4.28 9.25 -15.91
CA ILE A 225 5.14 9.48 -14.74
C ILE A 225 5.07 10.97 -14.39
N ASN A 226 4.68 11.32 -13.18
CA ASN A 226 4.78 12.69 -12.70
C ASN A 226 6.25 13.02 -12.41
N ILE A 227 6.85 13.87 -13.23
CA ILE A 227 8.27 14.22 -13.11
C ILE A 227 8.59 14.99 -11.82
N ASN A 228 7.61 15.71 -11.27
CA ASN A 228 7.76 16.53 -10.07
C ASN A 228 7.98 15.67 -8.82
N THR A 229 7.31 14.52 -8.76
CA THR A 229 7.33 13.59 -7.63
C THR A 229 8.21 12.36 -7.89
N ALA A 230 8.65 12.14 -9.13
CA ALA A 230 9.56 11.05 -9.50
C ALA A 230 10.90 11.13 -8.76
N SER A 231 11.35 9.96 -8.27
CA SER A 231 12.64 9.82 -7.60
C SER A 231 13.80 9.86 -8.60
N ASP A 232 14.99 10.24 -8.11
CA ASP A 232 16.20 10.26 -8.94
C ASP A 232 16.54 8.88 -9.52
N GLN A 233 16.26 7.79 -8.79
CA GLN A 233 16.46 6.43 -9.30
C GLN A 233 15.59 6.16 -10.53
N LEU A 234 14.32 6.57 -10.50
CA LEU A 234 13.42 6.41 -11.65
C LEU A 234 13.85 7.30 -12.82
N LEU A 235 14.21 8.56 -12.56
CA LEU A 235 14.69 9.47 -13.60
C LEU A 235 15.98 8.95 -14.26
N ASN A 236 16.91 8.39 -13.48
CA ASN A 236 18.09 7.71 -14.02
C ASN A 236 17.72 6.52 -14.90
N ALA A 237 16.77 5.68 -14.45
CA ALA A 237 16.34 4.49 -15.18
C ALA A 237 15.70 4.79 -16.54
N VAL A 238 15.06 5.95 -16.70
CA VAL A 238 14.51 6.39 -18.00
C VAL A 238 15.61 6.72 -19.02
N GLY A 239 16.77 7.17 -18.53
CA GLY A 239 17.94 7.48 -19.34
C GLY A 239 17.79 8.70 -20.26
N CYS A 240 18.93 9.24 -20.70
CA CYS A 240 19.03 10.47 -21.51
C CYS A 240 18.46 11.73 -20.83
N LEU A 241 18.28 11.75 -19.51
CA LEU A 241 17.77 12.91 -18.78
C LEU A 241 18.91 13.69 -18.12
N ASN A 242 18.85 15.01 -18.19
CA ASN A 242 19.73 15.89 -17.43
C ASN A 242 19.16 16.08 -16.02
N ILE A 243 19.43 15.12 -15.14
CA ILE A 243 18.90 15.10 -13.76
C ILE A 243 19.40 16.30 -12.97
N VAL A 244 20.60 16.80 -13.24
CA VAL A 244 21.13 18.01 -12.59
C VAL A 244 20.25 19.22 -12.92
N ALA A 245 19.87 19.39 -14.20
CA ALA A 245 18.98 20.46 -14.61
C ALA A 245 17.56 20.29 -14.05
N ILE A 246 17.04 19.06 -14.02
CA ILE A 246 15.74 18.74 -13.41
C ILE A 246 15.74 19.09 -11.92
N ASN A 247 16.75 18.62 -11.16
CA ASN A 247 16.83 18.87 -9.73
C ASN A 247 17.13 20.34 -9.41
N ALA A 248 17.92 21.03 -10.23
CA ALA A 248 18.10 22.48 -10.11
C ALA A 248 16.77 23.23 -10.33
N ALA A 249 15.97 22.82 -11.31
CA ALA A 249 14.65 23.39 -11.53
C ALA A 249 13.72 23.12 -10.33
N LYS A 250 13.64 21.88 -9.82
CA LYS A 250 12.91 21.53 -8.59
C LYS A 250 13.36 22.34 -7.37
N ALA A 251 14.65 22.64 -7.26
CA ALA A 251 15.20 23.38 -6.12
C ALA A 251 14.91 24.90 -6.17
N LEU A 252 14.86 25.48 -7.37
CA LEU A 252 14.57 26.91 -7.56
C LEU A 252 13.11 27.23 -7.25
N ASP A 253 12.22 26.40 -7.76
CA ASP A 253 10.81 26.38 -7.39
C ASP A 253 10.37 24.91 -7.52
N PRO A 254 9.87 24.25 -6.45
CA PRO A 254 9.36 22.89 -6.54
C PRO A 254 8.30 22.69 -7.61
N ARG A 255 7.71 23.77 -8.12
CA ARG A 255 6.76 23.79 -9.22
C ARG A 255 7.41 24.00 -10.60
N ASN A 256 8.70 24.30 -10.71
CA ASN A 256 9.32 24.83 -11.94
C ASN A 256 9.47 23.86 -13.12
N LEU A 257 9.15 22.56 -13.00
CA LEU A 257 9.33 21.63 -14.13
C LEU A 257 8.30 21.79 -15.25
N GLY A 258 7.34 22.70 -15.10
CA GLY A 258 6.42 23.13 -16.16
C GLY A 258 5.00 23.27 -15.65
N ILE A 259 4.39 24.45 -15.82
CA ILE A 259 3.03 24.82 -15.36
C ILE A 259 1.93 23.88 -15.91
N SER A 260 2.23 23.18 -17.01
CA SER A 260 1.41 22.15 -17.66
C SER A 260 2.27 21.16 -18.44
N ASP A 261 1.68 20.04 -18.90
CA ASP A 261 2.34 19.06 -19.78
C ASP A 261 2.91 19.68 -21.08
N THR A 262 2.29 20.76 -21.57
CA THR A 262 2.78 21.47 -22.78
C THR A 262 4.08 22.20 -22.49
N THR A 263 4.16 22.89 -21.36
CA THR A 263 5.39 23.57 -20.94
C THR A 263 6.49 22.58 -20.54
N LEU A 264 6.11 21.43 -19.97
CA LEU A 264 7.04 20.34 -19.70
C LEU A 264 7.69 19.85 -20.99
N THR A 265 6.90 19.64 -22.05
CA THR A 265 7.41 19.23 -23.36
C THR A 265 8.43 20.23 -23.92
N ALA A 266 8.18 21.54 -23.80
CA ALA A 266 9.14 22.57 -24.23
C ALA A 266 10.43 22.57 -23.40
N SER A 267 10.36 22.24 -22.10
CA SER A 267 11.55 22.11 -21.25
C SER A 267 12.41 20.90 -21.62
N PHE A 268 11.79 19.81 -22.10
CA PHE A 268 12.52 18.65 -22.64
C PHE A 268 13.33 19.01 -23.89
N GLU A 269 12.76 19.79 -24.79
CA GLU A 269 13.44 20.22 -26.03
C GLU A 269 14.64 21.14 -25.77
N THR A 270 14.72 21.77 -24.59
CA THR A 270 15.71 22.82 -24.30
C THR A 270 16.70 22.49 -23.18
N SER A 271 16.27 21.76 -22.14
CA SER A 271 16.99 21.73 -20.86
C SER A 271 17.04 20.37 -20.16
N TYR A 272 16.05 19.49 -20.34
CA TYR A 272 15.94 18.25 -19.56
C TYR A 272 16.47 16.99 -20.26
N ILE A 273 16.90 17.10 -21.52
CA ILE A 273 17.63 16.03 -22.20
C ILE A 273 19.14 16.22 -21.98
N ASP A 274 19.82 15.12 -21.66
CA ASP A 274 21.28 15.09 -21.60
C ASP A 274 21.86 14.67 -22.96
N ASN A 275 22.25 15.68 -23.74
CA ASN A 275 22.91 15.49 -25.03
C ASN A 275 24.31 14.87 -24.93
N THR A 276 24.91 14.77 -23.74
CA THR A 276 26.20 14.08 -23.57
C THR A 276 26.02 12.57 -23.46
N ILE A 277 24.91 12.13 -22.86
CA ILE A 277 24.52 10.72 -22.77
C ILE A 277 23.91 10.27 -24.10
N CYS A 278 23.05 11.11 -24.71
CA CYS A 278 22.31 10.78 -25.92
C CYS A 278 22.46 11.87 -27.00
N PRO A 279 23.62 11.95 -27.68
CA PRO A 279 23.97 13.07 -28.57
C PRO A 279 23.21 13.14 -29.90
N SER A 280 22.37 12.15 -30.20
CA SER A 280 21.74 12.01 -31.52
C SER A 280 20.24 11.75 -31.46
N LEU A 281 19.57 12.14 -30.36
CA LEU A 281 18.12 12.09 -30.31
C LEU A 281 17.53 13.08 -31.31
N THR A 282 16.70 12.55 -32.21
CA THR A 282 15.87 13.34 -33.12
C THR A 282 14.78 14.08 -32.34
N PRO A 283 14.22 15.18 -32.88
CA PRO A 283 13.09 15.86 -32.24
C PRO A 283 11.93 14.91 -31.92
N THR A 284 11.63 13.96 -32.81
CA THR A 284 10.60 12.93 -32.58
C THR A 284 10.89 12.07 -31.36
N GLU A 285 12.14 11.67 -31.14
CA GLU A 285 12.55 10.86 -29.99
C GLU A 285 12.52 11.66 -28.69
N ILE A 286 12.84 12.96 -28.76
CA ILE A 286 12.69 13.88 -27.62
C ILE A 286 11.21 14.01 -27.24
N THR A 287 10.33 14.23 -28.22
CA THR A 287 8.88 14.28 -27.97
C THR A 287 8.36 12.95 -27.42
N ALA A 288 8.81 11.81 -27.95
CA ALA A 288 8.42 10.50 -27.44
C ALA A 288 8.88 10.27 -25.99
N LYS A 289 10.06 10.76 -25.61
CA LYS A 289 10.52 10.75 -24.21
C LYS A 289 9.71 11.69 -23.33
N ALA A 290 9.40 12.90 -23.80
CA ALA A 290 8.56 13.84 -23.08
C ALA A 290 7.16 13.25 -22.81
N ASP A 291 6.60 12.48 -23.75
CA ASP A 291 5.29 11.83 -23.62
C ASP A 291 5.24 10.75 -22.52
N LEU A 292 6.39 10.28 -22.02
CA LEU A 292 6.43 9.37 -20.87
C LEU A 292 5.98 10.06 -19.57
N PHE A 293 6.12 11.39 -19.51
CA PHE A 293 5.95 12.20 -18.31
C PHE A 293 4.71 13.10 -18.35
N SER A 294 4.20 13.42 -17.17
CA SER A 294 3.24 14.49 -16.91
C SER A 294 3.78 15.41 -15.82
N ALA A 295 3.17 16.59 -15.71
CA ALA A 295 3.35 17.48 -14.56
C ALA A 295 2.27 17.27 -13.47
N THR A 296 1.28 16.41 -13.76
CA THR A 296 0.04 16.23 -12.98
C THR A 296 -0.17 14.77 -12.58
N SER A 297 -0.96 14.56 -11.54
CA SER A 297 -1.30 13.26 -10.97
C SER A 297 -2.80 13.12 -10.67
N GLU A 298 -3.32 11.95 -11.00
CA GLU A 298 -4.67 11.48 -10.74
C GLU A 298 -4.71 10.41 -9.64
N PHE A 299 -3.62 9.66 -9.43
CA PHE A 299 -3.57 8.52 -8.52
C PHE A 299 -2.69 8.75 -7.31
N PHE A 300 -3.27 8.62 -6.12
CA PHE A 300 -2.59 8.84 -4.85
C PHE A 300 -2.81 7.66 -3.90
N ARG A 301 -1.84 7.38 -3.03
CA ARG A 301 -1.96 6.41 -1.93
C ARG A 301 -2.07 7.16 -0.61
N LEU A 302 -3.14 6.93 0.14
CA LEU A 302 -3.23 7.30 1.55
C LEU A 302 -2.74 6.14 2.40
N GLU A 303 -1.74 6.38 3.23
CA GLU A 303 -1.39 5.51 4.35
C GLU A 303 -1.99 6.12 5.61
N ALA A 304 -2.97 5.42 6.19
CA ALA A 304 -3.68 5.86 7.39
C ALA A 304 -3.46 4.86 8.53
N GLU A 305 -3.26 5.39 9.72
CA GLU A 305 -3.16 4.64 10.97
C GLU A 305 -4.06 5.29 12.01
N SER A 306 -4.86 4.50 12.72
CA SER A 306 -5.57 4.97 13.89
C SER A 306 -5.26 4.10 15.09
N THR A 307 -5.16 4.71 16.27
CA THR A 307 -5.00 4.00 17.54
C THR A 307 -6.08 4.42 18.52
N VAL A 308 -6.87 3.47 19.03
CA VAL A 308 -7.92 3.68 20.04
C VAL A 308 -7.73 2.70 21.19
N ASP A 309 -7.65 3.18 22.43
CA ASP A 309 -7.37 2.34 23.61
C ASP A 309 -6.20 1.35 23.41
N ASN A 310 -5.12 1.81 22.75
CA ASN A 310 -3.95 1.00 22.41
C ASN A 310 -4.23 -0.14 21.40
N ARG A 311 -5.29 -0.02 20.59
CA ARG A 311 -5.61 -0.89 19.44
C ARG A 311 -5.41 -0.13 18.15
N THR A 312 -4.47 -0.60 17.34
CA THR A 312 -4.07 0.07 16.11
C THR A 312 -4.66 -0.64 14.89
N ILE A 313 -5.19 0.14 13.95
CA ILE A 313 -5.53 -0.30 12.60
C ILE A 313 -4.73 0.54 11.63
N LYS A 314 -4.11 -0.12 10.64
CA LYS A 314 -3.43 0.51 9.51
C LYS A 314 -4.17 0.17 8.22
N MET A 315 -4.30 1.14 7.34
CA MET A 315 -5.00 1.00 6.08
C MET A 315 -4.30 1.79 4.99
N HIS A 316 -4.06 1.14 3.85
CA HIS A 316 -3.66 1.79 2.62
C HIS A 316 -4.87 1.95 1.71
N SER A 317 -5.05 3.14 1.15
CA SER A 317 -6.15 3.42 0.22
C SER A 317 -5.61 4.03 -1.05
N ILE A 318 -6.04 3.54 -2.20
CA ILE A 318 -5.77 4.20 -3.48
C ILE A 318 -6.92 5.15 -3.78
N LEU A 319 -6.57 6.41 -4.03
CA LEU A 319 -7.45 7.52 -4.34
C LEU A 319 -7.28 7.88 -5.82
N TYR A 320 -8.38 7.97 -6.55
CA TYR A 320 -8.42 8.49 -7.92
C TYR A 320 -9.08 9.87 -7.90
N ARG A 321 -8.33 10.89 -8.31
CA ARG A 321 -8.76 12.27 -8.45
C ARG A 321 -8.93 12.61 -9.92
N THR A 322 -10.08 13.17 -10.25
CA THR A 322 -10.43 13.59 -11.61
C THR A 322 -11.16 14.93 -11.59
N GLY A 323 -11.09 15.66 -12.70
CA GLY A 323 -11.80 16.91 -12.90
C GLY A 323 -11.12 17.78 -13.95
N THR A 324 -11.92 18.51 -14.71
CA THR A 324 -11.45 19.49 -15.71
C THR A 324 -11.94 20.90 -15.38
N THR A 325 -13.00 21.01 -14.58
CA THR A 325 -13.61 22.26 -14.16
C THR A 325 -13.81 22.24 -12.64
N LYS A 326 -13.80 23.39 -11.99
CA LYS A 326 -13.99 23.47 -10.53
C LYS A 326 -15.23 22.70 -10.01
N SER A 327 -16.29 22.67 -10.82
CA SER A 327 -17.57 22.02 -10.48
C SER A 327 -17.55 20.50 -10.61
N ASP A 328 -16.66 19.91 -11.42
CA ASP A 328 -16.62 18.47 -11.67
C ASP A 328 -15.52 17.74 -10.87
N VAL A 329 -14.62 18.48 -10.20
CA VAL A 329 -13.55 17.89 -9.38
C VAL A 329 -14.10 16.95 -8.32
N LYS A 330 -13.63 15.71 -8.38
CA LYS A 330 -13.98 14.62 -7.48
C LYS A 330 -12.77 13.74 -7.19
N THR A 331 -12.63 13.34 -5.94
CA THR A 331 -11.73 12.25 -5.54
C THR A 331 -12.58 11.08 -5.04
N ILE A 332 -12.23 9.86 -5.45
CA ILE A 332 -12.88 8.61 -5.00
C ILE A 332 -11.84 7.62 -4.50
N VAL A 333 -12.23 6.75 -3.57
CA VAL A 333 -11.44 5.59 -3.15
C VAL A 333 -11.68 4.46 -4.15
N VAL A 334 -10.63 3.94 -4.77
CA VAL A 334 -10.71 2.82 -5.73
C VAL A 334 -10.29 1.48 -5.13
N GLN A 335 -9.46 1.50 -4.08
CA GLN A 335 -9.00 0.30 -3.38
C GLN A 335 -8.74 0.61 -1.92
N ARG A 336 -9.02 -0.37 -1.05
CA ARG A 336 -8.64 -0.37 0.37
C ARG A 336 -7.92 -1.66 0.70
N GLN A 337 -6.84 -1.56 1.46
CA GLN A 337 -6.07 -2.69 1.94
C GLN A 337 -5.76 -2.46 3.42
N TYR A 338 -6.25 -3.36 4.28
CA TYR A 338 -5.88 -3.35 5.69
C TYR A 338 -4.52 -3.99 5.85
N ILE A 339 -3.63 -3.30 6.56
CA ILE A 339 -2.26 -3.76 6.79
C ILE A 339 -2.20 -4.36 8.19
N SER A 340 -1.78 -5.61 8.28
CA SER A 340 -1.54 -6.26 9.57
C SER A 340 -0.49 -5.47 10.35
N PRO A 341 -0.71 -5.16 11.63
CA PRO A 341 0.36 -4.67 12.49
C PRO A 341 1.41 -5.78 12.57
N ILE A 342 2.60 -5.52 12.00
CA ILE A 342 3.78 -6.41 12.10
C ILE A 342 4.26 -6.45 13.54
#